data_AF-A0A6N7ATD0-F1
#
_entry.id   AF-A0A6N7ATD0-F1
#
_cell.length_a   1.000
_cell.length_b   1.000
_cell.length_c   1.000
_cell.angle_alpha   90.00
_cell.angle_beta   90.00
_cell.angle_gamma   90.00
#
_symmetry.space_group_name_H-M   'P 1'
#
loop_
_entity.id
_entity.type
_entity.pdbx_description
1 polymer ?
#
loop_
_entity_poly.entity_id
_entity_poly.type
_entity_poly.pdbx_seq_one_letter_code
_entity_poly.pdbx_strand_id
1 'polypeptide(L)'
;MDFGKLKYYITARKQAYKTLMLTLVDNDDEYTLSSKGLSELRKKRIMRLTSEAQKQGMPLGYADLNALLLTSVSTLKRDVNSLERQGCSVHLKGRRK
;
A
#
# COMPACT_ATOMS: atom_id res chain seq x y z
N MET A 1 12.58 -17.37 -4.14
CA MET A 1 13.18 -16.29 -3.34
C MET A 1 12.07 -15.35 -2.90
N ASP A 2 11.88 -15.15 -1.61
CA ASP A 2 10.87 -14.23 -1.04
C ASP A 2 11.37 -12.78 -0.98
N PHE A 3 11.98 -12.31 -2.08
CA PHE A 3 12.54 -10.97 -2.15
C PHE A 3 11.44 -9.92 -1.94
N GLY A 4 11.71 -8.95 -1.08
CA GLY A 4 10.85 -7.80 -0.84
C GLY A 4 9.49 -8.10 -0.19
N LYS A 5 9.22 -9.36 0.16
CA LYS A 5 8.03 -9.74 0.93
C LYS A 5 8.25 -9.50 2.42
N LEU A 6 7.20 -9.10 3.11
CA LEU A 6 7.20 -8.93 4.56
C LEU A 6 5.93 -9.48 5.18
N LYS A 7 6.05 -9.83 6.46
CA LYS A 7 4.95 -10.22 7.33
C LYS A 7 4.55 -9.01 8.17
N TYR A 8 3.40 -8.41 7.88
CA TYR A 8 2.89 -7.23 8.59
C TYR A 8 1.80 -7.62 9.59
N TYR A 9 1.86 -7.05 10.79
CA TYR A 9 0.86 -7.31 11.83
C TYR A 9 -0.07 -6.12 11.95
N ILE A 10 -1.37 -6.37 11.78
CA ILE A 10 -2.40 -5.36 11.94
C ILE A 10 -3.27 -5.69 13.15
N THR A 11 -3.56 -4.68 13.97
CA THR A 11 -4.46 -4.82 15.11
C THR A 11 -5.89 -5.04 14.62
N ALA A 12 -6.45 -6.21 14.93
CA ALA A 12 -7.86 -6.50 14.77
C ALA A 12 -8.65 -6.00 16.00
N ARG A 13 -9.99 -5.98 15.89
CA ARG A 13 -10.85 -5.63 17.04
C ARG A 13 -10.53 -6.55 18.23
N LYS A 14 -10.48 -5.99 19.44
CA LYS A 14 -10.18 -6.69 20.72
C LYS A 14 -8.76 -7.29 20.84
N GLN A 15 -7.71 -6.50 20.57
CA GLN A 15 -6.29 -6.84 20.88
C GLN A 15 -5.71 -8.11 20.22
N ALA A 16 -6.43 -8.76 19.31
CA ALA A 16 -5.87 -9.81 18.47
C ALA A 16 -5.08 -9.19 17.30
N TYR A 17 -3.88 -9.69 17.03
CA TYR A 17 -3.13 -9.32 15.82
C TYR A 17 -3.45 -10.30 14.70
N LYS A 18 -3.66 -9.76 13.50
CA LYS A 18 -3.71 -10.56 12.28
C LYS A 18 -2.47 -10.30 11.45
N THR A 19 -2.02 -11.33 10.76
CA THR A 19 -0.88 -11.25 9.85
C THR A 19 -1.35 -10.99 8.43
N LEU A 20 -0.61 -10.14 7.73
CA LEU A 20 -0.65 -9.92 6.29
C LEU A 20 0.70 -10.29 5.67
N MET A 21 0.68 -11.01 4.56
CA MET A 21 1.86 -11.16 3.69
C MET A 21 1.79 -10.10 2.61
N LEU A 22 2.76 -9.19 2.59
CA LEU A 22 2.79 -8.05 1.66
C LEU A 22 4.09 -8.04 0.87
N THR A 23 4.04 -7.56 -0.36
CA THR A 23 5.21 -7.36 -1.22
C THR A 23 5.59 -5.88 -1.22
N LEU A 24 6.51 -5.49 -0.33
CA LEU A 24 6.94 -4.09 -0.20
C LEU A 24 7.83 -3.66 -1.37
N VAL A 25 8.71 -4.56 -1.82
CA VAL A 25 9.60 -4.34 -2.97
C VAL A 25 9.38 -5.47 -3.96
N ASP A 26 9.22 -5.11 -5.22
CA ASP A 26 9.05 -6.06 -6.32
C ASP A 26 10.17 -5.86 -7.34
N ASN A 27 10.44 -6.88 -8.16
CA ASN A 27 11.53 -6.89 -9.12
C ASN A 27 11.42 -5.76 -10.16
N ASP A 28 10.20 -5.31 -10.44
CA ASP A 28 9.89 -4.27 -11.42
C ASP A 28 9.85 -2.84 -10.82
N ASP A 29 10.12 -2.70 -9.52
CA ASP A 29 10.20 -1.40 -8.85
C ASP A 29 11.39 -0.58 -9.35
N GLU A 30 12.54 -1.22 -9.59
CA GLU A 30 13.76 -0.55 -10.09
C GLU A 30 13.52 0.09 -11.47
N TYR A 31 12.84 -0.64 -12.35
CA TYR A 31 12.44 -0.11 -13.65
C TYR A 31 11.48 1.07 -13.51
N THR A 32 10.51 0.98 -12.59
CA THR A 32 9.55 2.06 -12.36
C THR A 32 10.25 3.31 -11.79
N LEU A 33 11.19 3.11 -10.88
CA LEU A 33 11.98 4.18 -10.28
C LEU A 33 12.78 4.93 -11.35
N SER A 34 13.54 4.19 -12.17
CA SER A 34 14.40 4.75 -13.22
C SER A 34 13.61 5.41 -14.34
N SER A 35 12.47 4.84 -14.75
CA SER A 35 11.69 5.35 -15.89
C SER A 35 10.64 6.41 -15.53
N LYS A 36 10.06 6.36 -14.31
CA LYS A 36 8.90 7.19 -13.92
C LYS A 36 9.09 7.95 -12.61
N GLY A 37 10.18 7.69 -11.88
CA GLY A 37 10.53 8.37 -10.65
C GLY A 37 9.76 7.90 -9.40
N LEU A 38 10.12 8.52 -8.26
CA LEU A 38 9.67 8.13 -6.93
C LEU A 38 8.15 8.21 -6.74
N SER A 39 7.49 9.18 -7.37
CA SER A 39 6.05 9.36 -7.20
C SER A 39 5.25 8.20 -7.79
N GLU A 40 5.65 7.74 -8.97
CA GLU A 40 4.98 6.62 -9.64
C GLU A 40 5.33 5.29 -8.99
N LEU A 41 6.57 5.11 -8.52
CA LEU A 41 6.94 3.97 -7.68
C LEU A 41 6.05 3.89 -6.43
N ARG A 42 5.83 5.02 -5.75
CA ARG A 42 5.01 5.05 -4.54
C ARG A 42 3.54 4.73 -4.83
N LYS A 43 2.96 5.29 -5.89
CA LYS A 43 1.60 4.95 -6.33
C LYS A 43 1.45 3.46 -6.66
N LYS A 44 2.44 2.90 -7.37
CA LYS A 44 2.50 1.47 -7.68
C LYS A 44 2.52 0.61 -6.41
N ARG A 45 3.35 0.97 -5.42
CA ARG A 45 3.40 0.29 -4.12
C ARG A 45 2.09 0.43 -3.35
N ILE A 46 1.45 1.61 -3.35
CA ILE A 46 0.12 1.80 -2.75
C ILE A 46 -0.89 0.83 -3.35
N MET A 47 -0.95 0.74 -4.69
CA MET A 47 -1.86 -0.18 -5.39
C MET A 47 -1.59 -1.64 -5.02
N ARG A 48 -0.31 -2.06 -5.04
CA ARG A 48 0.10 -3.42 -4.71
C ARG A 48 -0.30 -3.80 -3.28
N LEU A 49 0.15 -3.02 -2.30
CA LEU A 49 -0.06 -3.28 -0.88
C LEU A 49 -1.55 -3.29 -0.51
N THR A 50 -2.33 -2.34 -1.05
CA THR A 50 -3.77 -2.29 -0.77
C THR A 50 -4.53 -3.45 -1.42
N SER A 51 -4.13 -3.86 -2.64
CA SER A 51 -4.71 -5.03 -3.30
C SER A 51 -4.42 -6.34 -2.56
N GLU A 52 -3.16 -6.56 -2.15
CA GLU A 52 -2.75 -7.74 -1.39
C GLU A 52 -3.46 -7.84 -0.03
N ALA A 53 -3.55 -6.71 0.68
CA ALA A 53 -4.23 -6.63 1.96
C ALA A 53 -5.75 -6.87 1.83
N GLN A 54 -6.37 -6.33 0.77
CA GLN A 54 -7.77 -6.59 0.45
C GLN A 54 -8.03 -8.07 0.14
N LYS A 55 -7.17 -8.71 -0.67
CA LYS A 55 -7.27 -10.15 -0.99
C LYS A 55 -7.20 -11.03 0.25
N GLN A 56 -6.52 -10.58 1.30
CA GLN A 56 -6.42 -11.24 2.61
C GLN A 56 -7.53 -10.82 3.59
N GLY A 57 -8.52 -10.04 3.14
CA GLY A 57 -9.67 -9.61 3.93
C GLY A 57 -9.35 -8.57 5.01
N MET A 58 -8.18 -7.94 4.95
CA MET A 58 -7.69 -7.00 5.96
C MET A 58 -7.16 -5.73 5.29
N PRO A 59 -8.04 -4.80 4.85
CA PRO A 59 -7.61 -3.60 4.15
C PRO A 59 -6.73 -2.71 5.03
N LEU A 60 -5.67 -2.15 4.44
CA LEU A 60 -4.78 -1.18 5.08
C LEU A 60 -5.45 0.19 5.23
N GLY A 61 -5.09 0.92 6.27
CA GLY A 61 -5.39 2.34 6.42
C GLY A 61 -4.21 3.23 6.02
N TYR A 62 -4.42 4.55 6.09
CA TYR A 62 -3.34 5.52 5.84
C TYR A 62 -2.20 5.45 6.85
N ALA A 63 -2.49 5.08 8.11
CA ALA A 63 -1.46 4.90 9.13
C ALA A 63 -0.53 3.74 8.79
N ASP A 64 -1.09 2.62 8.32
CA ASP A 64 -0.31 1.46 7.89
C ASP A 64 0.55 1.80 6.66
N LEU A 65 -0.03 2.47 5.66
CA LEU A 65 0.72 2.93 4.48
C LEU A 65 1.81 3.94 4.83
N ASN A 66 1.57 4.84 5.79
CA ASN A 66 2.57 5.78 6.27
C ASN A 66 3.75 5.03 6.91
N ALA A 67 3.48 4.04 7.76
CA ALA A 67 4.52 3.23 8.39
C ALA A 67 5.31 2.40 7.36
N LEU A 68 4.62 1.81 6.37
CA LEU A 68 5.26 0.96 5.34
C LEU A 68 6.06 1.75 4.30
N LEU A 69 5.57 2.92 3.88
CA LEU A 69 6.16 3.71 2.78
C LEU A 69 6.92 4.94 3.25
N LEU A 70 7.00 5.17 4.56
CA LEU A 70 7.65 6.33 5.20
C LEU A 70 7.28 7.66 4.56
N THR A 71 6.02 7.77 4.12
CA THR A 71 5.50 8.93 3.38
C THR A 71 4.37 9.58 4.16
N SER A 72 4.36 10.92 4.24
CA SER A 72 3.32 11.66 4.96
C SER A 72 1.91 11.31 4.47
N VAL A 73 0.95 11.29 5.41
CA VAL A 73 -0.47 11.00 5.10
C VAL A 73 -1.04 11.98 4.06
N SER A 74 -0.62 13.24 4.06
CA SER A 74 -1.04 14.24 3.06
C SER A 74 -0.56 13.89 1.65
N THR A 75 0.66 13.37 1.50
CA THR A 75 1.18 12.89 0.22
C THR A 75 0.47 11.61 -0.22
N LEU A 76 0.26 10.66 0.70
CA LEU A 76 -0.50 9.44 0.42
C LEU A 76 -1.92 9.75 -0.07
N LYS A 77 -2.63 10.69 0.57
CA LYS A 77 -3.96 11.13 0.11
C LYS A 77 -3.91 11.72 -1.30
N ARG A 78 -2.91 12.54 -1.61
CA ARG A 78 -2.72 13.11 -2.97
C ARG A 78 -2.50 12.01 -4.01
N ASP A 79 -1.65 11.03 -3.71
CA ASP A 79 -1.37 9.90 -4.61
C ASP A 79 -2.60 9.03 -4.83
N VAL A 80 -3.33 8.71 -3.75
CA VAL A 80 -4.56 7.92 -3.83
C VAL A 80 -5.63 8.66 -4.64
N ASN A 81 -5.82 9.96 -4.42
CA ASN A 81 -6.73 10.77 -5.23
C ASN A 81 -6.29 10.84 -6.70
N SER A 82 -4.98 10.91 -6.97
CA SER A 82 -4.44 10.85 -8.34
C SER A 82 -4.75 9.51 -9.01
N LEU A 83 -4.59 8.39 -8.30
CA LEU A 83 -4.90 7.06 -8.79
C LEU A 83 -6.38 6.91 -9.12
N GLU A 84 -7.27 7.39 -8.25
CA GLU A 84 -8.72 7.30 -8.48
C GLU A 84 -9.19 8.16 -9.64
N ARG A 85 -8.61 9.35 -9.83
CA ARG A 85 -8.88 10.17 -11.02
C ARG A 85 -8.45 9.50 -12.33
N GLN A 86 -7.51 8.57 -12.25
CA GLN A 86 -7.06 7.74 -13.38
C GLN A 86 -7.92 6.47 -13.54
N GLY A 87 -8.98 6.29 -12.75
CA GLY A 87 -9.87 5.14 -12.79
C GLY A 87 -9.43 3.93 -11.94
N CYS A 88 -8.33 4.04 -11.18
CA CYS A 88 -7.87 2.97 -10.31
C CYS A 88 -8.68 2.93 -9.00
N SER A 89 -9.18 1.76 -8.59
CA SER A 89 -9.86 1.60 -7.30
C SER A 89 -8.86 1.25 -6.19
N VAL A 90 -8.67 2.16 -5.23
CA VAL A 90 -7.79 1.94 -4.07
C VAL A 90 -8.61 1.59 -2.83
N HIS A 91 -8.49 0.35 -2.35
CA HIS A 91 -9.29 -0.15 -1.24
C HIS A 91 -8.59 0.08 0.10
N LEU A 92 -8.99 1.14 0.81
CA LEU A 92 -8.45 1.53 2.11
C LEU A 92 -9.49 1.42 3.23
N LYS A 93 -9.05 0.96 4.40
CA LYS A 93 -9.83 0.94 5.63
C LYS A 93 -10.17 2.37 6.05
N GLY A 94 -11.45 2.61 6.38
CA GLY A 94 -11.93 3.88 6.90
C GLY A 94 -12.01 5.01 5.87
N ARG A 95 -11.70 4.74 4.60
CA ARG A 95 -11.92 5.69 3.52
C ARG A 95 -13.34 5.54 3.00
N ARG A 96 -14.12 6.60 3.11
CA ARG A 96 -15.43 6.70 2.45
C ARG A 96 -15.17 7.00 0.97
N LYS A 97 -15.80 6.23 0.08
CA LYS A 97 -15.93 6.61 -1.34
C LYS A 97 -16.86 7.81 -1.44
#